data_AF-A0A2G8RDG3-F1
#
_entry.id   AF-A0A2G8RDG3-F1
#
_cell.length_a   1.000
_cell.length_b   1.000
_cell.length_c   1.000
_cell.angle_alpha   90.00
_cell.angle_beta   90.00
_cell.angle_gamma   90.00
#
_symmetry.space_group_name_H-M   'P 1'
#
loop_
_entity.id
_entity.type
_entity.pdbx_description
1 polymer ?
#
loop_
_entity_poly.entity_id
_entity_poly.type
_entity_poly.pdbx_seq_one_letter_code
_entity_poly.pdbx_strand_id
1 'polypeptide(L)'
;MELNAAQSEEQSCKLSFLVINGRGSDILKAVFETVLFDAQGQVDRLTLFDFGALPAGRPRVRQFVVSGTRCEYLGQILFNGVNTCEAEDMDATACESGLQLNSRTTIKVTG
;
A
#
# COMPACT_ATOMS: atom_id res chain seq x y z
N MET A 1 -4.22 2.35 -6.29
CA MET A 1 -3.40 1.37 -5.56
C MET A 1 -4.27 0.15 -5.28
N GLU A 2 -3.86 -1.01 -5.78
CA GLU A 2 -4.61 -2.25 -5.67
C GLU A 2 -3.78 -3.30 -4.94
N LEU A 3 -4.32 -3.91 -3.88
CA LEU A 3 -3.76 -5.16 -3.37
C LEU A 3 -4.11 -6.27 -4.36
N ASN A 4 -3.14 -6.65 -5.18
CA ASN A 4 -3.34 -7.55 -6.31
C ASN A 4 -3.24 -9.01 -5.90
N ALA A 5 -2.32 -9.34 -4.98
CA ALA A 5 -2.16 -10.68 -4.44
C ALA A 5 -1.66 -10.66 -2.99
N ALA A 6 -2.01 -11.69 -2.24
CA ALA A 6 -1.50 -11.98 -0.91
C ALA A 6 -1.13 -13.46 -0.84
N GLN A 7 0.08 -13.77 -0.39
CA GLN A 7 0.60 -15.13 -0.31
C GLN A 7 1.22 -15.36 1.06
N SER A 8 0.71 -16.35 1.78
CA SER A 8 1.34 -16.79 3.02
C SER A 8 2.60 -17.58 2.71
N GLU A 9 3.67 -17.23 3.41
CA GLU A 9 4.89 -18.02 3.56
C GLU A 9 4.97 -18.45 5.05
N GLU A 10 5.97 -19.26 5.45
CA GLU A 10 5.97 -19.97 6.73
C GLU A 10 5.42 -19.16 7.93
N GLN A 11 6.04 -18.02 8.22
CA GLN A 11 5.62 -17.09 9.27
C GLN A 11 5.50 -15.66 8.75
N SER A 12 5.14 -15.48 7.48
CA SER A 12 4.98 -14.16 6.90
C SER A 12 3.83 -14.10 5.88
N CYS A 13 3.30 -12.90 5.69
CA CYS A 13 2.37 -12.59 4.62
C CYS A 13 3.06 -11.70 3.60
N LYS A 14 3.24 -12.20 2.37
CA LYS A 14 3.73 -11.41 1.25
C LYS A 14 2.57 -10.76 0.52
N LEU A 15 2.51 -9.44 0.58
CA LEU A 15 1.52 -8.60 -0.08
C LEU A 15 2.11 -8.06 -1.39
N SER A 16 1.38 -8.17 -2.49
CA SER A 16 1.78 -7.61 -3.79
C SER A 16 0.78 -6.56 -4.22
N PHE A 17 1.23 -5.31 -4.32
CA PHE A 17 0.43 -4.18 -4.75
C PHE A 17 0.75 -3.80 -6.19
N LEU A 18 -0.28 -3.55 -6.98
CA LEU A 18 -0.20 -2.87 -8.27
C LEU A 18 -0.54 -1.40 -8.09
N VAL A 19 0.36 -0.52 -8.51
CA VAL A 19 0.20 0.93 -8.40
C VAL A 19 0.42 1.58 -9.75
N ILE A 20 -0.45 2.49 -10.12
CA ILE A 20 -0.33 3.32 -11.31
C ILE A 20 -0.37 4.77 -10.85
N ASN A 21 0.67 5.53 -11.16
CA ASN A 21 0.66 6.97 -10.98
C ASN A 21 -0.20 7.58 -12.09
N GLY A 22 -1.40 8.04 -11.74
CA GLY A 22 -2.32 8.73 -12.67
C GLY A 22 -2.01 10.22 -12.86
N ARG A 23 -0.95 10.74 -12.24
CA ARG A 23 -0.51 12.14 -12.39
C ARG A 23 0.27 12.34 -13.69
N GLY A 24 0.42 13.60 -14.09
CA GLY A 24 1.15 14.00 -15.29
C GLY A 24 2.68 14.06 -15.14
N SER A 25 3.19 14.03 -13.91
CA SER A 25 4.63 14.02 -13.59
C SER A 25 5.01 12.83 -12.70
N ASP A 26 6.30 12.58 -12.62
CA ASP A 26 6.86 11.49 -11.81
C ASP A 26 6.75 11.80 -10.32
N ILE A 27 6.37 10.78 -9.54
CA ILE A 27 6.54 10.79 -8.09
C ILE A 27 7.87 10.09 -7.83
N LEU A 28 8.83 10.83 -7.27
CA LEU A 28 10.18 10.35 -6.98
C LEU A 28 10.21 9.42 -5.76
N LYS A 29 9.33 9.68 -4.79
CA LYS A 29 9.16 8.84 -3.60
C LYS A 29 7.75 8.92 -3.03
N ALA A 30 7.17 7.77 -2.71
CA ALA A 30 5.88 7.66 -2.04
C ALA A 30 5.94 6.65 -0.90
N VAL A 31 5.82 7.13 0.34
CA VAL A 31 5.75 6.30 1.55
C VAL A 31 4.42 6.56 2.23
N PHE A 32 3.66 5.50 2.48
CA PHE A 32 2.35 5.58 3.12
C PHE A 32 2.39 5.00 4.53
N GLU A 33 1.64 5.63 5.42
CA GLU A 33 1.35 5.11 6.75
C GLU A 33 0.23 4.10 6.64
N THR A 34 0.48 2.86 7.04
CA THR A 34 -0.51 1.79 6.98
C THR A 34 -0.76 1.16 8.34
N VAL A 35 -2.01 0.76 8.55
CA VAL A 35 -2.43 -0.01 9.72
C VAL A 35 -2.93 -1.35 9.25
N LEU A 36 -2.36 -2.42 9.80
CA LEU A 36 -2.79 -3.78 9.56
C LEU A 36 -3.76 -4.19 10.64
N PHE A 37 -4.91 -4.70 10.24
CA PHE A 37 -5.91 -5.27 11.12
C PHE A 37 -5.98 -6.78 10.93
N ASP A 38 -6.14 -7.49 12.03
CA ASP A 38 -6.37 -8.92 12.01
C ASP A 38 -7.76 -9.28 11.43
N ALA A 39 -8.03 -10.57 11.28
CA ALA A 39 -9.30 -11.07 10.78
C ALA A 39 -10.50 -10.77 11.71
N GLN A 40 -10.26 -10.35 12.96
CA GLN A 40 -11.27 -9.92 13.92
C GLN A 40 -11.50 -8.41 13.90
N GLY A 41 -10.72 -7.66 13.11
CA GLY A 41 -10.78 -6.21 13.02
C GLY A 41 -10.04 -5.49 14.15
N GLN A 42 -9.16 -6.17 14.89
CA GLN A 42 -8.27 -5.53 15.85
C GLN A 42 -7.00 -5.04 15.16
N VAL A 43 -6.39 -3.97 15.66
CA VAL A 43 -5.10 -3.49 15.17
C VAL A 43 -4.03 -4.53 15.50
N ASP A 44 -3.40 -5.10 14.48
CA ASP A 44 -2.20 -5.93 14.64
C ASP A 44 -0.97 -5.04 14.82
N ARG A 45 -0.73 -4.13 13.86
CA ARG A 45 0.37 -3.15 13.93
C ARG A 45 0.20 -1.99 12.95
N LEU A 46 0.99 -0.94 13.19
CA LEU A 46 1.24 0.12 12.23
C LEU A 46 2.57 -0.14 11.52
N THR A 47 2.65 0.19 10.24
CA THR A 47 3.89 0.07 9.45
C THR A 47 3.91 1.11 8.34
N LEU A 48 5.10 1.34 7.78
CA LEU A 48 5.24 2.15 6.57
C LEU A 48 5.38 1.23 5.36
N PHE A 49 4.64 1.53 4.30
CA PHE A 49 4.85 0.91 2.99
C PHE A 49 5.50 1.93 2.05
N ASP A 50 6.79 1.69 1.76
CA ASP A 50 7.57 2.47 0.79
C ASP A 50 7.34 1.92 -0.63
N PHE A 51 6.59 2.67 -1.43
CA PHE A 51 6.34 2.35 -2.82
C PHE A 51 7.44 2.88 -3.75
N GLY A 52 8.38 3.67 -3.23
CA GLY A 52 9.47 4.29 -3.96
C GLY A 52 9.00 5.20 -5.08
N ALA A 53 9.79 5.26 -6.16
CA ALA A 53 9.46 6.03 -7.34
C ALA A 53 8.30 5.40 -8.14
N LEU A 54 7.36 6.25 -8.57
CA LEU A 54 6.19 5.93 -9.38
C LEU A 54 6.16 6.85 -10.61
N PRO A 55 6.70 6.40 -11.76
CA PRO A 55 6.70 7.20 -12.98
C PRO A 55 5.28 7.40 -13.54
N ALA A 56 5.04 8.57 -14.12
CA ALA A 56 3.76 8.95 -14.69
C ALA A 56 3.24 7.90 -15.69
N GLY A 57 2.01 7.45 -15.48
CA GLY A 57 1.30 6.50 -16.35
C GLY A 57 1.88 5.08 -16.42
N ARG A 58 2.97 4.78 -15.70
CA ARG A 58 3.62 3.46 -15.76
C ARG A 58 3.28 2.62 -14.52
N PRO A 59 2.67 1.43 -14.68
CA PRO A 59 2.38 0.55 -13.56
C PRO A 59 3.66 0.07 -12.87
N ARG A 60 3.61 -0.03 -11.55
CA ARG A 60 4.64 -0.63 -10.69
C ARG A 60 4.00 -1.68 -9.81
N VAL A 61 4.70 -2.82 -9.69
CA VAL A 61 4.40 -3.81 -8.65
C VAL A 61 5.37 -3.59 -7.50
N ARG A 62 4.82 -3.55 -6.28
CA ARG A 62 5.58 -3.46 -5.03
C ARG A 62 5.17 -4.58 -4.11
N GLN A 63 6.15 -5.20 -3.47
CA GLN A 63 5.93 -6.31 -2.57
C GLN A 63 6.40 -5.95 -1.17
N PHE A 64 5.58 -6.31 -0.18
CA PHE A 64 5.87 -6.10 1.22
C PHE A 64 5.71 -7.44 1.94
N VAL A 65 6.69 -7.79 2.78
CA VAL A 65 6.65 -8.99 3.60
C VAL A 65 6.31 -8.57 5.02
N VAL A 66 5.16 -9.03 5.51
CA VAL A 66 4.74 -8.81 6.89
C VAL A 66 5.12 -10.04 7.71
N SER A 67 6.17 -9.92 8.52
CA SER A 67 6.66 -11.01 9.36
C SER A 67 5.82 -11.19 10.64
N GLY A 68 5.74 -12.44 11.11
CA GLY A 68 5.02 -12.81 12.34
C GLY A 68 3.52 -12.98 12.16
N THR A 69 3.01 -13.00 10.93
CA THR A 69 1.60 -13.26 10.62
C THR A 69 1.48 -13.96 9.27
N ARG A 70 0.38 -14.66 9.03
CA ARG A 70 0.04 -15.27 7.73
C ARG A 70 -1.13 -14.51 7.13
N CYS A 71 -1.28 -14.52 5.81
CA CYS A 71 -2.27 -13.69 5.13
C CYS A 71 -3.71 -14.02 5.52
N GLU A 72 -4.01 -15.26 5.88
CA GLU A 72 -5.34 -15.67 6.39
C GLU A 72 -5.72 -15.02 7.73
N TYR A 73 -4.75 -14.48 8.47
CA TYR A 73 -4.99 -13.77 9.73
C TYR A 73 -5.10 -12.26 9.56
N LEU A 74 -4.90 -11.73 8.35
CA LEU A 74 -5.09 -10.31 8.05
C LEU A 74 -6.50 -10.09 7.47
N GLY A 75 -7.25 -9.17 8.08
CA GLY A 75 -8.60 -8.81 7.62
C GLY A 75 -8.62 -7.56 6.76
N GLN A 76 -7.77 -6.58 7.08
CA GLN A 76 -7.80 -5.26 6.45
C GLN A 76 -6.45 -4.55 6.52
N ILE A 77 -6.18 -3.73 5.50
CA ILE A 77 -5.11 -2.76 5.44
C ILE A 77 -5.74 -1.38 5.29
N LEU A 78 -5.47 -0.49 6.25
CA LEU A 78 -5.86 0.92 6.19
C LEU A 78 -4.65 1.75 5.77
N PHE A 79 -4.82 2.60 4.77
CA PHE A 79 -3.88 3.67 4.41
C PHE A 79 -4.28 4.93 5.17
N ASN A 80 -3.60 5.19 6.29
CA ASN A 80 -3.99 6.26 7.21
C ASN A 80 -3.55 7.65 6.72
N GLY A 81 -2.54 7.69 5.86
CA GLY A 81 -2.00 8.93 5.32
C GLY A 81 -0.69 8.71 4.58
N VAL A 82 -0.10 9.83 4.18
CA VAL A 82 1.18 9.87 3.46
C VAL A 82 2.28 10.30 4.43
N ASN A 83 3.26 9.43 4.62
CA ASN A 83 4.44 9.76 5.43
C ASN A 83 5.46 10.58 4.65
N THR A 84 5.66 10.26 3.36
CA THR A 84 6.57 10.98 2.48
C THR A 84 6.00 11.00 1.06
N CYS A 85 5.97 12.18 0.46
CA CYS A 85 5.66 12.37 -0.95
C CYS A 85 6.66 13.35 -1.54
N GLU A 86 7.49 12.86 -2.45
CA GLU A 86 8.41 13.68 -3.25
C GLU A 86 7.94 13.57 -4.69
N ALA A 87 7.44 14.66 -5.25
CA ALA A 87 6.95 14.73 -6.62
C ALA A 87 7.48 16.00 -7.29
N GLU A 88 7.86 15.89 -8.57
CA GLU A 88 8.36 17.02 -9.33
C GLU A 88 7.19 17.95 -9.68
N ASP A 89 7.33 19.24 -9.35
CA ASP A 89 6.38 20.31 -9.65
C ASP A 89 4.93 20.06 -9.18
N MET A 90 4.75 19.32 -8.08
CA MET A 90 3.44 19.04 -7.48
C MET A 90 3.38 19.43 -6.00
N ASP A 91 2.17 19.63 -5.49
CA ASP A 91 1.93 19.85 -4.07
C ASP A 91 2.25 18.60 -3.23
N ALA A 92 2.46 18.81 -1.92
CA ALA A 92 2.75 17.72 -0.97
C ALA A 92 1.59 16.71 -0.82
N THR A 93 0.40 17.02 -1.34
CA THR A 93 -0.79 16.15 -1.31
C THR A 93 -0.93 15.28 -2.55
N ALA A 94 0.03 15.33 -3.48
CA ALA A 94 0.00 14.61 -4.75
C ALA A 94 -0.21 13.09 -4.60
N CYS A 95 0.36 12.51 -3.53
CA CYS A 95 0.25 11.08 -3.22
C CYS A 95 -1.08 10.69 -2.56
N GLU A 96 -1.78 11.64 -1.92
CA GLU A 96 -3.01 11.39 -1.16
C GLU A 96 -4.27 11.72 -1.96
N SER A 97 -4.28 12.89 -2.61
CA SER A 97 -5.44 13.36 -3.37
C SER A 97 -5.75 12.39 -4.53
N GLY A 98 -6.98 11.89 -4.58
CA GLY A 98 -7.43 10.97 -5.63
C GLY A 98 -6.88 9.56 -5.51
N LEU A 99 -6.35 9.17 -4.34
CA LEU A 99 -5.94 7.79 -4.07
C LEU A 99 -7.15 6.85 -4.20
N GLN A 100 -7.14 6.00 -5.22
CA GLN A 100 -8.13 4.96 -5.39
C GLN A 100 -7.60 3.65 -4.80
N LEU A 101 -8.35 3.07 -3.87
CA LEU A 101 -7.98 1.84 -3.18
C LEU A 101 -8.86 0.69 -3.64
N ASN A 102 -8.23 -0.46 -3.92
CA ASN A 102 -8.92 -1.67 -4.33
C ASN A 102 -8.20 -2.91 -3.79
N SER A 103 -8.90 -4.04 -3.75
CA SER A 103 -8.32 -5.34 -3.45
C SER A 103 -8.89 -6.41 -4.36
N ARG A 104 -8.03 -7.31 -4.83
CA ARG A 104 -8.42 -8.56 -5.52
C ARG A 104 -8.41 -9.77 -4.59
N THR A 105 -8.13 -9.55 -3.31
CA THR A 105 -8.01 -10.60 -2.30
C THR A 105 -9.17 -10.48 -1.30
N THR A 106 -9.22 -11.39 -0.33
CA THR A 106 -10.16 -11.29 0.81
C THR A 106 -9.75 -10.22 1.82
N ILE A 107 -8.48 -9.78 1.81
CA ILE A 107 -7.98 -8.72 2.68
C ILE A 107 -8.49 -7.39 2.13
N LYS A 108 -9.24 -6.64 2.94
CA LYS A 108 -9.80 -5.34 2.54
C LYS A 108 -8.70 -4.29 2.48
N VAL A 109 -8.86 -3.30 1.60
CA VAL A 109 -8.00 -2.11 1.56
C VAL A 109 -8.87 -0.87 1.64
N THR A 110 -8.58 0.01 2.60
CA THR A 110 -9.32 1.25 2.88
C THR A 110 -8.36 2.39 3.14
N GLY A 111 -8.85 3.63 3.12
CA GLY A 111 -8.10 4.86 3.39
C GLY A 111 -9.05 6.01 3.66
#